data_AF-A0A969Q3B3-F1
#
_entry.id   AF-A0A969Q3B3-F1
#
_cell.length_a   1.000
_cell.length_b   1.000
_cell.length_c   1.000
_cell.angle_alpha   90.00
_cell.angle_beta   90.00
_cell.angle_gamma   90.00
#
_symmetry.space_group_name_H-M   'P 1'
#
loop_
_entity.id
_entity.type
_entity.pdbx_description
1 polymer ?
#
loop_
_entity_poly.entity_id
_entity_poly.type
_entity_poly.pdbx_seq_one_letter_code
_entity_poly.pdbx_strand_id
1 'polypeptide(L)'
;MAARQTLGGDGIIYVLNGLMTGQSAVFHTHNLRPVLNDLDQIACWRETGLGAPAGVHIDTGMNRLGLSEDEVDAAQEDLSHVNLALIMSHLACASDPNHPKNHMQRDAFIALSSRLPPAPLSLSASAGTLLGSDYSFDLTRPGIGLYGGGPFDRDHVPLQP
;
A
#
# COMPACT_ATOMS: atom_id res chain seq x y z
N MET A 1 -5.76 9.81 -15.16
CA MET A 1 -5.52 10.80 -16.24
C MET A 1 -5.00 12.12 -15.69
N ALA A 2 -5.81 12.90 -14.96
CA ALA A 2 -5.42 14.22 -14.46
C ALA A 2 -4.12 14.21 -13.62
N ALA A 3 -3.97 13.26 -12.69
CA ALA A 3 -2.77 13.17 -11.85
C ALA A 3 -1.46 13.00 -12.65
N ARG A 4 -1.45 12.20 -13.72
CA ARG A 4 -0.28 12.00 -14.59
C ARG A 4 0.08 13.26 -15.37
N GLN A 5 -0.93 14.04 -15.80
CA GLN A 5 -0.69 15.32 -16.48
C GLN A 5 -0.06 16.35 -15.54
N THR A 6 -0.45 16.37 -14.27
CA THR A 6 0.10 17.29 -13.27
C THR A 6 1.51 16.91 -12.82
N LEU A 7 1.78 15.61 -12.57
CA LEU A 7 3.07 15.13 -12.05
C LEU A 7 4.16 14.97 -13.13
N GLY A 8 3.79 15.02 -14.41
CA GLY A 8 4.70 14.72 -15.51
C GLY A 8 5.06 13.22 -15.60
N GLY A 9 6.11 12.92 -16.38
CA GLY A 9 6.53 11.53 -16.65
C GLY A 9 7.24 10.83 -15.48
N ASP A 10 7.88 11.61 -14.60
CA ASP A 10 8.83 11.08 -13.61
C ASP A 10 8.16 10.63 -12.30
N GLY A 11 6.97 11.16 -11.99
CA GLY A 11 6.25 10.79 -10.78
C GLY A 11 5.78 9.33 -10.78
N ILE A 12 5.99 8.62 -9.68
CA ILE A 12 5.45 7.27 -9.50
C ILE A 12 4.01 7.37 -9.00
N ILE A 13 3.07 6.74 -9.71
CA ILE A 13 1.64 6.76 -9.37
C ILE A 13 1.17 5.33 -9.09
N TYR A 14 0.83 5.06 -7.84
CA TYR A 14 0.17 3.82 -7.44
C TYR A 14 -1.35 3.99 -7.44
N VAL A 15 -2.07 3.01 -7.98
CA VAL A 15 -3.54 2.95 -7.93
C VAL A 15 -3.95 1.96 -6.84
N LEU A 16 -4.37 2.51 -5.70
CA LEU A 16 -4.58 1.71 -4.47
C LEU A 16 -5.77 0.73 -4.54
N ASN A 17 -6.77 1.02 -5.36
CA ASN A 17 -7.92 0.14 -5.57
C ASN A 17 -7.62 -1.03 -6.53
N GLY A 18 -6.38 -1.13 -7.01
CA GLY A 18 -5.91 -2.23 -7.84
C GLY A 18 -6.33 -2.17 -9.30
N LEU A 19 -6.25 -3.34 -9.93
CA LEU A 19 -6.47 -3.56 -11.36
C LEU A 19 -7.88 -4.12 -11.58
N MET A 20 -8.70 -3.44 -12.37
CA MET A 20 -9.95 -4.02 -12.86
C MET A 20 -9.69 -4.90 -14.09
N THR A 21 -10.45 -5.98 -14.22
CA THR A 21 -10.37 -6.91 -15.35
C THR A 21 -10.44 -6.18 -16.68
N GLY A 22 -9.49 -6.45 -17.58
CA GLY A 22 -9.41 -5.84 -18.91
C GLY A 22 -8.84 -4.43 -18.96
N GLN A 23 -8.39 -3.85 -17.82
CA GLN A 23 -7.85 -2.48 -17.79
C GLN A 23 -6.32 -2.39 -17.74
N SER A 24 -5.58 -3.50 -17.90
CA SER A 24 -4.12 -3.51 -17.85
C SER A 24 -3.47 -2.55 -18.87
N ALA A 25 -4.06 -2.39 -20.05
CA ALA A 25 -3.61 -1.45 -21.07
C ALA A 25 -3.57 0.01 -20.58
N VAL A 26 -4.49 0.41 -19.69
CA VAL A 26 -4.54 1.78 -19.14
C VAL A 26 -3.33 2.03 -18.23
N PHE A 27 -2.91 1.02 -17.47
CA PHE A 27 -1.74 1.11 -16.59
C PHE A 27 -0.46 1.30 -17.41
N HIS A 28 -0.28 0.53 -18.48
CA HIS A 28 0.85 0.68 -19.40
C HIS A 28 0.87 2.04 -20.09
N THR A 29 -0.25 2.45 -20.68
CA THR A 29 -0.36 3.71 -21.45
C THR A 29 -0.01 4.93 -20.62
N HIS A 30 -0.31 4.91 -19.31
CA HIS A 30 -0.14 6.07 -18.43
C HIS A 30 0.98 5.89 -17.39
N ASN A 31 1.80 4.84 -17.53
CA ASN A 31 2.87 4.49 -16.58
C ASN A 31 2.35 4.46 -15.12
N LEU A 32 1.27 3.74 -14.88
CA LEU A 32 0.66 3.57 -13.56
C LEU A 32 1.05 2.20 -12.98
N ARG A 33 1.13 2.12 -11.64
CA ARG A 33 1.41 0.88 -10.91
C ARG A 33 0.15 0.43 -10.17
N PRO A 34 -0.44 -0.74 -10.44
CA PRO A 34 -1.54 -1.22 -9.63
C PRO A 34 -1.03 -1.64 -8.25
N VAL A 35 -1.87 -1.47 -7.23
CA VAL A 35 -1.72 -2.19 -5.96
C VAL A 35 -2.64 -3.40 -5.99
N LEU A 36 -2.08 -4.59 -6.11
CA LEU A 36 -2.80 -5.84 -6.25
C LEU A 36 -3.40 -6.22 -4.88
N ASN A 37 -4.73 -6.35 -4.84
CA ASN A 37 -5.48 -6.53 -3.59
C ASN A 37 -6.03 -7.95 -3.37
N ASP A 38 -5.97 -8.81 -4.38
CA ASP A 38 -6.50 -10.18 -4.36
C ASP A 38 -5.69 -11.07 -5.33
N LEU A 39 -5.88 -12.40 -5.23
CA LEU A 39 -5.15 -13.37 -6.04
C LEU A 39 -5.45 -13.26 -7.54
N ASP A 40 -6.68 -12.90 -7.92
CA ASP A 40 -7.08 -12.75 -9.32
C ASP A 40 -6.34 -11.58 -10.00
N GLN A 41 -6.18 -10.47 -9.28
CA GLN A 41 -5.38 -9.33 -9.73
C GLN A 41 -3.91 -9.71 -9.89
N ILE A 42 -3.37 -10.53 -8.98
CA ILE A 42 -1.98 -11.00 -9.05
C ILE A 42 -1.78 -11.88 -10.28
N ALA A 43 -2.63 -12.87 -10.49
CA ALA A 43 -2.58 -13.74 -11.67
C ALA A 43 -2.73 -12.90 -12.96
N CYS A 44 -3.69 -11.98 -13.01
CA CYS A 44 -3.89 -11.09 -14.15
C CYS A 44 -2.67 -10.21 -14.43
N TRP A 45 -2.05 -9.62 -13.41
CA TRP A 45 -0.87 -8.77 -13.58
C TRP A 45 0.39 -9.56 -13.89
N ARG A 46 0.53 -10.79 -13.40
CA ARG A 46 1.62 -11.68 -13.79
C ARG A 46 1.63 -11.90 -15.31
N GLU A 47 0.45 -12.10 -15.92
CA GLU A 47 0.33 -12.31 -17.36
C GLU A 47 0.42 -11.00 -18.16
N THR A 48 -0.25 -9.95 -17.68
CA THR A 48 -0.45 -8.71 -18.45
C THR A 48 0.52 -7.58 -18.09
N GLY A 49 1.25 -7.73 -16.99
CA GLY A 49 2.17 -6.72 -16.47
C GLY A 49 3.45 -6.59 -17.27
N LEU A 50 3.88 -7.62 -18.01
CA LEU A 50 5.03 -7.56 -18.94
C LEU A 50 6.29 -6.90 -18.32
N GLY A 51 6.57 -7.18 -17.05
CA GLY A 51 7.70 -6.61 -16.30
C GLY A 51 7.46 -5.22 -15.69
N ALA A 52 6.30 -4.60 -15.93
CA ALA A 52 5.92 -3.34 -15.32
C ALA A 52 5.71 -3.49 -13.81
N PRO A 53 6.13 -2.49 -13.01
CA PRO A 53 6.10 -2.56 -11.56
C PRO A 53 4.68 -2.51 -10.99
N ALA A 54 4.44 -3.30 -9.94
CA ALA A 54 3.21 -3.27 -9.15
C ALA A 54 3.50 -3.21 -7.65
N GLY A 55 2.51 -2.78 -6.87
CA GLY A 55 2.49 -3.00 -5.43
C GLY A 55 1.57 -4.15 -5.06
N VAL A 56 1.68 -4.66 -3.84
CA VAL A 56 0.73 -5.60 -3.25
C VAL A 56 0.22 -5.06 -1.91
N HIS A 57 -1.05 -5.33 -1.61
CA HIS A 57 -1.67 -4.97 -0.35
C HIS A 57 -1.87 -6.21 0.51
N ILE A 58 -1.38 -6.17 1.75
CA ILE A 58 -1.63 -7.20 2.77
C ILE A 58 -2.66 -6.67 3.76
N ASP A 59 -3.70 -7.45 4.04
CA ASP A 59 -4.62 -7.16 5.11
C ASP A 59 -4.04 -7.63 6.45
N THR A 60 -3.86 -6.69 7.37
CA THR A 60 -3.34 -6.96 8.72
C THR A 60 -4.43 -6.84 9.79
N GLY A 61 -5.69 -6.66 9.41
CA GLY A 61 -6.82 -6.55 10.33
C GLY A 61 -7.75 -5.36 10.08
N MET A 62 -7.66 -4.71 8.91
CA MET A 62 -8.63 -3.69 8.48
C MET A 62 -9.87 -4.34 7.85
N ASN A 63 -9.74 -5.55 7.26
CA ASN A 63 -10.84 -6.32 6.66
C ASN A 63 -11.60 -5.54 5.58
N ARG A 64 -10.85 -4.89 4.68
CA ARG A 64 -11.42 -4.06 3.60
C ARG A 64 -10.85 -4.41 2.23
N LEU A 65 -9.53 -4.42 2.10
CA LEU A 65 -8.78 -4.76 0.89
C LEU A 65 -7.44 -5.37 1.31
N GLY A 66 -6.87 -6.21 0.44
CA GLY A 66 -5.57 -6.82 0.63
C GLY A 66 -5.67 -8.32 0.91
N LEU A 67 -4.55 -9.00 0.72
CA LEU A 67 -4.41 -10.44 0.93
C LEU A 67 -4.51 -10.77 2.41
N SER A 68 -5.33 -11.75 2.74
CA SER A 68 -5.27 -12.46 4.02
C SER A 68 -3.95 -13.23 4.17
N GLU A 69 -3.64 -13.72 5.37
CA GLU A 69 -2.42 -14.51 5.61
C GLU A 69 -2.32 -15.75 4.70
N ASP A 70 -3.42 -16.50 4.54
CA ASP A 70 -3.46 -17.67 3.66
C ASP A 70 -3.23 -17.28 2.18
N GLU A 71 -3.75 -16.13 1.76
CA GLU A 71 -3.55 -15.61 0.41
C GLU A 71 -2.12 -15.07 0.18
N VAL A 72 -1.47 -14.51 1.21
CA VAL A 72 -0.05 -14.14 1.15
C VAL A 72 0.80 -15.37 0.86
N ASP A 73 0.55 -16.48 1.56
CA ASP A 73 1.26 -17.73 1.37
C ASP A 73 0.97 -18.33 -0.02
N ALA A 74 -0.28 -18.25 -0.49
CA ALA A 74 -0.64 -18.71 -1.84
C ALA A 74 -0.04 -17.85 -2.97
N ALA A 75 0.17 -16.56 -2.73
CA ALA A 75 0.64 -15.61 -3.74
C ALA A 75 2.17 -15.57 -3.92
N GLN A 76 2.94 -16.23 -3.05
CA GLN A 76 4.42 -16.13 -3.04
C GLN A 76 5.04 -16.41 -4.41
N GLU A 77 4.63 -17.52 -5.03
CA GLU A 77 5.16 -17.96 -6.33
C GLU A 77 4.79 -16.97 -7.44
N ASP A 78 3.52 -16.60 -7.57
CA ASP A 78 3.08 -15.68 -8.63
C ASP A 78 3.72 -14.29 -8.48
N LEU A 79 3.84 -13.79 -7.25
CA LEU A 79 4.50 -12.52 -6.97
C LEU A 79 6.00 -12.55 -7.26
N SER A 80 6.65 -13.72 -7.25
CA SER A 80 8.07 -13.85 -7.65
C SER A 80 8.30 -13.57 -9.14
N HIS A 81 7.24 -13.72 -9.96
CA HIS A 81 7.24 -13.38 -11.40
C HIS A 81 6.77 -11.96 -11.68
N VAL A 82 6.33 -11.22 -10.66
CA VAL A 82 5.92 -9.82 -10.76
C VAL A 82 7.10 -8.93 -10.36
N ASN A 83 7.28 -7.82 -11.08
CA ASN A 83 8.17 -6.74 -10.63
C ASN A 83 7.55 -6.04 -9.41
N LEU A 84 7.73 -6.62 -8.23
CA LEU A 84 7.15 -6.13 -6.99
C LEU A 84 7.93 -4.91 -6.49
N ALA A 85 7.31 -3.75 -6.58
CA ALA A 85 7.91 -2.45 -6.27
C ALA A 85 7.38 -1.82 -4.97
N LEU A 86 6.42 -2.46 -4.30
CA LEU A 86 5.86 -2.00 -3.02
C LEU A 86 5.10 -3.14 -2.34
N ILE A 87 5.31 -3.34 -1.04
CA ILE A 87 4.41 -4.10 -0.17
C ILE A 87 3.78 -3.10 0.80
N MET A 88 2.46 -3.07 0.88
CA MET A 88 1.77 -2.14 1.76
C MET A 88 0.68 -2.79 2.61
N SER A 89 0.36 -2.15 3.72
CA SER A 89 -0.84 -2.41 4.52
C SER A 89 -1.42 -1.09 5.02
N HIS A 90 -2.47 -1.14 5.84
CA HIS A 90 -3.12 0.05 6.39
C HIS A 90 -3.58 -0.17 7.83
N LEU A 91 -3.21 0.77 8.71
CA LEU A 91 -3.61 0.74 10.12
C LEU A 91 -5.09 1.10 10.28
N ALA A 92 -5.81 0.32 11.08
CA ALA A 92 -7.23 0.53 11.37
C ALA A 92 -7.47 1.57 12.48
N CYS A 93 -6.54 1.69 13.43
CA CYS A 93 -6.74 2.44 14.67
C CYS A 93 -5.65 3.49 14.93
N ALA A 94 -4.97 3.97 13.89
CA ALA A 94 -3.84 4.90 14.05
C ALA A 94 -4.24 6.28 14.64
N SER A 95 -5.52 6.63 14.63
CA SER A 95 -6.06 7.81 15.32
C SER A 95 -6.12 7.67 16.85
N ASP A 96 -5.92 6.48 17.39
CA ASP A 96 -5.70 6.27 18.83
C ASP A 96 -4.31 5.65 19.01
N PRO A 97 -3.29 6.44 19.41
CA PRO A 97 -1.91 5.96 19.52
C PRO A 97 -1.74 4.77 20.45
N ASN A 98 -2.58 4.68 21.49
CA ASN A 98 -2.49 3.63 22.51
C ASN A 98 -3.29 2.38 22.13
N HIS A 99 -3.96 2.37 20.97
CA HIS A 99 -4.78 1.25 20.57
C HIS A 99 -3.90 0.01 20.29
N PRO A 100 -4.12 -1.13 20.97
CA PRO A 100 -3.23 -2.29 20.90
C PRO A 100 -3.12 -2.88 19.48
N LYS A 101 -4.16 -2.71 18.65
CA LYS A 101 -4.13 -3.11 17.24
C LYS A 101 -2.99 -2.48 16.44
N ASN A 102 -2.51 -1.27 16.80
CA ASN A 102 -1.42 -0.65 16.06
C ASN A 102 -0.15 -1.51 16.10
N HIS A 103 0.19 -2.06 17.26
CA HIS A 103 1.32 -2.97 17.41
C HIS A 103 1.06 -4.31 16.72
N MET A 104 -0.15 -4.88 16.91
CA MET A 104 -0.52 -6.16 16.28
C MET A 104 -0.43 -6.09 14.74
N GLN A 105 -0.95 -5.02 14.13
CA GLN A 105 -0.90 -4.83 12.69
C GLN A 105 0.51 -4.61 12.17
N ARG A 106 1.36 -3.87 12.90
CA ARG A 106 2.77 -3.67 12.55
C ARG A 106 3.53 -4.99 12.55
N ASP A 107 3.37 -5.77 13.62
CA ASP A 107 4.10 -7.02 13.77
C ASP A 107 3.63 -8.07 12.74
N ALA A 108 2.32 -8.14 12.47
CA ALA A 108 1.77 -8.93 11.37
C ALA A 108 2.28 -8.46 10.00
N PHE A 109 2.36 -7.15 9.76
CA PHE A 109 2.89 -6.60 8.52
C PHE A 109 4.34 -7.01 8.27
N ILE A 110 5.20 -6.94 9.30
CA ILE A 110 6.59 -7.37 9.22
C ILE A 110 6.66 -8.88 8.92
N ALA A 111 5.92 -9.68 9.66
CA ALA A 111 5.92 -11.13 9.49
C ALA A 111 5.46 -11.55 8.08
N LEU A 112 4.35 -11.01 7.59
CA LEU A 112 3.77 -11.37 6.30
C LEU A 112 4.59 -10.82 5.13
N SER A 113 5.09 -9.58 5.21
CA SER A 113 5.93 -9.00 4.15
C SER A 113 7.24 -9.76 3.96
N SER A 114 7.81 -10.33 5.03
CA SER A 114 9.03 -11.16 4.96
C SER A 114 8.85 -12.47 4.18
N ARG A 115 7.61 -12.90 3.93
CA ARG A 115 7.29 -14.09 3.14
C ARG A 115 7.23 -13.81 1.64
N LEU A 116 7.19 -12.54 1.24
CA LEU A 116 7.08 -12.12 -0.15
C LEU A 116 8.44 -11.72 -0.73
N PRO A 117 8.57 -11.62 -2.07
CA PRO A 117 9.76 -11.05 -2.70
C PRO A 117 10.11 -9.68 -2.11
N PRO A 118 11.40 -9.37 -1.85
CA PRO A 118 11.78 -8.10 -1.22
C PRO A 118 11.33 -6.89 -2.03
N ALA A 119 10.67 -5.95 -1.36
CA ALA A 119 10.25 -4.68 -1.93
C ALA A 119 10.14 -3.62 -0.83
N PRO A 120 10.13 -2.32 -1.17
CA PRO A 120 9.87 -1.25 -0.19
C PRO A 120 8.56 -1.48 0.57
N LEU A 121 8.58 -1.22 1.87
CA LEU A 121 7.48 -1.44 2.79
C LEU A 121 6.75 -0.12 3.10
N SER A 122 5.41 -0.16 3.15
CA SER A 122 4.59 1.00 3.44
C SER A 122 3.38 0.66 4.30
N LEU A 123 3.40 1.06 5.57
CA LEU A 123 2.30 0.85 6.51
C LEU A 123 1.47 2.13 6.72
N SER A 124 2.14 3.23 7.01
CA SER A 124 1.51 4.45 7.52
C SER A 124 0.88 5.34 6.45
N ALA A 125 -0.39 5.67 6.67
CA ALA A 125 -0.99 6.91 6.15
C ALA A 125 -0.80 8.06 7.18
N SER A 126 -1.53 9.18 7.06
CA SER A 126 -1.32 10.38 7.89
C SER A 126 -1.28 10.14 9.42
N ALA A 127 -2.13 9.26 9.95
CA ALA A 127 -2.15 8.97 11.38
C ALA A 127 -0.98 8.10 11.83
N GLY A 128 -0.63 7.10 11.01
CA GLY A 128 0.49 6.20 11.30
C GLY A 128 1.83 6.92 11.36
N THR A 129 2.02 8.01 10.61
CA THR A 129 3.27 8.78 10.64
C THR A 129 3.54 9.44 12.00
N LEU A 130 2.52 9.55 12.86
CA LEU A 130 2.63 10.15 14.19
C LEU A 130 2.82 9.11 15.31
N LEU A 131 2.82 7.81 14.98
CA LEU A 131 3.00 6.72 15.95
C LEU A 131 4.48 6.41 16.25
N GLY A 132 5.41 7.03 15.53
CA GLY A 132 6.86 6.87 15.72
C GLY A 132 7.57 6.19 14.54
N SER A 133 8.90 6.09 14.65
CA SER A 133 9.78 5.59 13.59
C SER A 133 9.47 4.16 13.16
N ASP A 134 8.99 3.32 14.10
CA ASP A 134 8.66 1.92 13.87
C ASP A 134 7.50 1.72 12.87
N TYR A 135 6.78 2.79 12.54
CA TYR A 135 5.65 2.78 11.61
C TYR A 135 5.98 3.45 10.27
N SER A 136 7.15 4.04 10.13
CA SER A 136 7.52 4.82 8.94
C SER A 136 7.91 3.94 7.75
N PHE A 137 8.65 2.85 8.01
CA PHE A 137 9.19 1.95 6.98
C PHE A 137 9.88 2.72 5.84
N ASP A 138 9.80 2.25 4.60
CA ASP A 138 10.47 2.87 3.45
C ASP A 138 9.64 4.01 2.82
N LEU A 139 8.31 3.93 2.94
CA LEU A 139 7.39 4.92 2.37
C LEU A 139 6.18 5.17 3.28
N THR A 140 5.86 6.44 3.50
CA THR A 140 4.60 6.86 4.12
C THR A 140 3.65 7.45 3.08
N ARG A 141 2.35 7.43 3.39
CA ARG A 141 1.27 7.86 2.49
C ARG A 141 0.41 8.95 3.15
N PRO A 142 0.97 10.12 3.51
CA PRO A 142 0.19 11.20 4.09
C PRO A 142 -0.86 11.66 3.08
N GLY A 143 -2.12 11.68 3.53
CA GLY A 143 -3.28 12.17 2.78
C GLY A 143 -3.79 13.44 3.43
N ILE A 144 -4.74 13.30 4.35
CA ILE A 144 -5.31 14.44 5.09
C ILE A 144 -4.25 15.30 5.81
N GLY A 145 -3.14 14.71 6.24
CA GLY A 145 -2.03 15.43 6.87
C GLY A 145 -1.33 16.43 5.94
N LEU A 146 -1.31 16.18 4.62
CA LEU A 146 -0.77 17.14 3.63
C LEU A 146 -1.59 18.42 3.55
N TYR A 147 -2.84 18.38 4.01
CA TYR A 147 -3.77 19.52 4.01
C TYR A 147 -3.95 20.11 5.42
N GLY A 148 -3.07 19.77 6.36
CA GLY A 148 -3.09 20.26 7.73
C GLY A 148 -4.14 19.62 8.64
N GLY A 149 -4.82 18.57 8.19
CA GLY A 149 -5.77 17.83 9.04
C GLY A 149 -5.04 16.84 9.95
N GLY A 150 -5.29 16.97 11.25
CA GLY A 150 -4.77 16.07 12.29
C GLY A 150 -5.68 14.84 12.48
N PRO A 151 -5.12 13.64 12.76
CA PRO A 151 -5.90 12.43 12.96
C PRO A 151 -6.38 12.22 14.40
N PHE A 152 -5.94 13.06 15.33
CA PHE A 152 -6.29 13.00 16.75
C PHE A 152 -7.42 13.98 17.06
N ASP A 153 -8.58 13.45 17.46
CA ASP A 153 -9.83 14.19 17.66
C ASP A 153 -9.81 15.23 18.80
N ARG A 154 -8.69 15.48 19.49
CA ARG A 154 -8.72 16.30 20.71
C ARG A 154 -7.68 17.39 20.90
N ASP A 155 -6.56 17.38 20.19
CA ASP A 155 -5.63 18.51 20.20
C ASP A 155 -4.90 18.49 18.85
N HIS A 156 -5.39 19.28 17.89
CA HIS A 156 -4.75 19.40 16.58
C HIS A 156 -3.32 19.91 16.77
N VAL A 157 -2.33 19.03 16.71
CA VAL A 157 -0.98 19.42 16.30
C VAL A 157 -1.12 19.85 14.83
N PRO A 158 -0.97 21.14 14.50
CA PRO A 158 -1.07 21.57 13.12
C PRO A 158 0.06 20.91 12.35
N LEU A 159 -0.28 20.00 11.42
CA LEU A 159 0.69 19.51 10.47
C LEU A 159 0.90 20.61 9.44
N GLN A 160 2.11 21.16 9.38
CA GLN A 160 2.48 22.11 8.34
C GLN A 160 3.01 21.35 7.12
N PRO A 161 2.65 21.79 5.90
CA PRO A 161 3.12 21.18 4.66
C PRO A 161 4.64 21.29 4.48
#